data_AF-A0A6J8DMC4-F1
#
_entry.id   AF-A0A6J8DMC4-F1
#
_cell.length_a   1.000
_cell.length_b   1.000
_cell.length_c   1.000
_cell.angle_alpha   90.00
_cell.angle_beta   90.00
_cell.angle_gamma   90.00
#
_symmetry.space_group_name_H-M   'P 1'
#
loop_
_entity.id
_entity.type
_entity.pdbx_description
1 polymer ?
#
loop_
_entity_poly.entity_id
_entity_poly.type
_entity_poly.pdbx_seq_one_letter_code
_entity_poly.pdbx_strand_id
1 'polypeptide(L)'
;MPSESPVVAAQTEKPQHYLYLKEFRTQQCPLFLQHKCTQHRPFTCFHWHFLNQRRRRPVRKRDGTFNYSPDVYCTKYDETNGACPDGDECPYLHRTAGDTERRYHLRYYKTGTCVYETDSKGNCVKNGPHCAFAHGAHDLRPPIYDVRELQAIDTINISCDKSSNASSISGTPSSLEKDKILAEDPRWNGKC
;
A
#
# COMPACT_ATOMS: atom_id res chain seq x y z
N MET A 1 11.16 34.47 -19.09
CA MET A 1 11.78 33.14 -19.28
C MET A 1 10.85 32.12 -18.64
N PRO A 2 10.35 31.10 -19.34
CA PRO A 2 9.53 30.08 -18.70
C PRO A 2 10.45 29.20 -17.85
N SER A 3 10.16 29.12 -16.55
CA SER A 3 10.83 28.26 -15.58
C SER A 3 10.48 26.80 -15.87
N GLU A 4 11.48 26.00 -16.23
CA GLU A 4 11.32 24.56 -16.44
C GLU A 4 10.90 23.88 -15.12
N SER A 5 9.75 23.20 -15.16
CA SER A 5 9.33 22.31 -14.08
C SER A 5 10.29 21.12 -14.00
N PRO A 6 10.71 20.67 -12.80
CA PRO A 6 11.64 19.56 -12.69
C PRO A 6 10.96 18.28 -13.14
N VAL A 7 11.45 17.73 -14.25
CA VAL A 7 11.10 16.39 -14.72
C VAL A 7 11.55 15.40 -13.64
N VAL A 8 10.59 14.86 -12.89
CA VAL A 8 10.87 13.82 -11.88
C VAL A 8 11.46 12.62 -12.62
N ALA A 9 12.77 12.42 -12.48
CA ALA A 9 13.47 11.28 -13.08
C ALA A 9 12.75 9.99 -12.67
N ALA A 10 12.43 9.15 -13.66
CA ALA A 10 11.80 7.86 -13.42
C ALA A 10 12.77 6.97 -12.61
N GLN A 11 12.67 7.02 -11.29
CA GLN A 11 13.47 6.16 -10.41
C GLN A 11 13.02 4.73 -10.62
N THR A 12 13.95 3.89 -11.10
CA THR A 12 13.75 2.45 -11.21
C THR A 12 13.49 1.88 -9.82
N GLU A 13 12.44 1.08 -9.69
CA GLU A 13 12.07 0.41 -8.43
C GLU A 13 13.25 -0.39 -7.88
N LYS A 14 13.50 -0.31 -6.56
CA LYS A 14 14.58 -1.08 -5.93
C LYS A 14 14.29 -2.58 -6.07
N PRO A 15 15.30 -3.44 -6.29
CA PRO A 15 15.07 -4.88 -6.49
C PRO A 15 14.23 -5.53 -5.39
N GLN A 16 14.51 -5.18 -4.13
CA GLN A 16 13.76 -5.71 -2.99
C GLN A 16 12.31 -5.21 -2.97
N HIS A 17 12.07 -3.93 -3.26
CA HIS A 17 10.71 -3.38 -3.34
C HIS A 17 9.91 -4.03 -4.46
N TYR A 18 10.53 -4.22 -5.62
CA TYR A 18 9.94 -4.92 -6.76
C TYR A 18 9.53 -6.35 -6.40
N LEU A 19 10.39 -7.10 -5.70
CA LEU A 19 10.10 -8.46 -5.25
C LEU A 19 8.84 -8.51 -4.36
N TYR A 20 8.74 -7.62 -3.37
CA TYR A 20 7.56 -7.56 -2.50
C TYR A 20 6.29 -7.15 -3.26
N LEU A 21 6.38 -6.12 -4.09
CA LEU A 21 5.25 -5.66 -4.90
C LEU A 21 4.74 -6.79 -5.82
N LYS A 22 5.64 -7.55 -6.43
CA LYS A 22 5.31 -8.60 -7.39
C LYS A 22 4.90 -9.93 -6.75
N GLU A 23 5.56 -10.36 -5.69
CA GLU A 23 5.54 -11.77 -5.26
C GLU A 23 5.07 -11.99 -3.82
N PHE A 24 5.05 -10.96 -2.97
CA PHE A 24 4.61 -11.13 -1.58
C PHE A 24 3.16 -11.59 -1.52
N ARG A 25 2.96 -12.79 -0.96
CA ARG A 25 1.66 -13.44 -0.78
C ARG A 25 0.85 -13.63 -2.06
N THR A 26 1.50 -13.70 -3.22
CA THR A 26 0.80 -13.96 -4.49
C THR A 26 0.74 -15.45 -4.84
N GLN A 27 1.71 -16.24 -4.37
CA GLN A 27 1.79 -17.69 -4.63
C GLN A 27 1.64 -18.52 -3.36
N GLN A 28 1.11 -19.75 -3.51
CA GLN A 28 0.93 -20.70 -2.42
C GLN A 28 2.29 -21.25 -1.98
N CYS A 29 2.47 -21.45 -0.68
CA CYS A 29 3.70 -22.05 -0.16
C CYS A 29 3.76 -23.55 -0.49
N PRO A 30 4.71 -24.02 -1.32
CA PRO A 30 4.82 -25.44 -1.65
C PRO A 30 5.27 -26.28 -0.44
N LEU A 31 6.04 -25.70 0.49
CA LEU A 31 6.47 -26.38 1.71
C LEU A 31 5.32 -26.54 2.71
N PHE A 32 4.34 -25.62 2.72
CA PHE A 32 3.18 -25.73 3.60
C PHE A 32 2.29 -26.90 3.20
N LEU A 33 2.11 -27.13 1.90
CA LEU A 33 1.38 -28.30 1.38
C LEU A 33 1.99 -29.64 1.81
N GLN A 34 3.30 -29.65 2.10
CA GLN A 34 4.02 -30.82 2.59
C GLN A 34 4.16 -30.83 4.13
N HIS A 35 3.54 -29.88 4.84
CA HIS A 35 3.72 -29.67 6.28
C HIS A 35 5.18 -29.41 6.73
N LYS A 36 6.02 -28.88 5.82
CA LYS A 36 7.45 -28.60 6.04
C LYS A 36 7.77 -27.12 6.19
N CYS A 37 6.79 -26.23 6.05
CA CYS A 37 7.03 -24.78 6.19
C CYS A 37 7.32 -24.40 7.65
N THR A 38 8.57 -24.06 7.94
CA THR A 38 9.01 -23.60 9.28
C THR A 38 8.62 -22.14 9.57
N GLN A 39 8.18 -21.39 8.55
CA GLN A 39 7.75 -19.99 8.65
C GLN A 39 6.22 -19.83 8.81
N HIS A 40 5.52 -20.91 9.18
CA HIS A 40 4.10 -20.86 9.48
C HIS A 40 3.83 -20.27 10.88
N ARG A 41 4.70 -20.55 11.86
CA ARG A 41 4.58 -20.12 13.26
C ARG A 41 5.98 -19.79 13.83
N PRO A 42 6.32 -18.51 14.04
CA PRO A 42 5.52 -17.32 13.72
C PRO A 42 5.26 -17.19 12.21
N PHE A 43 4.17 -16.53 11.83
CA PHE A 43 3.74 -16.43 10.43
C PHE A 43 4.60 -15.41 9.66
N THR A 44 5.78 -15.85 9.24
CA THR A 44 6.77 -15.07 8.48
C THR A 44 7.02 -15.66 7.09
N CYS A 45 6.12 -16.51 6.59
CA CYS A 45 6.24 -17.03 5.24
C CYS A 45 5.92 -15.93 4.23
N PHE A 46 6.75 -15.87 3.18
CA PHE A 46 6.56 -14.93 2.07
C PHE A 46 5.36 -15.32 1.18
N HIS A 47 5.02 -16.61 1.16
CA HIS A 47 3.92 -17.19 0.40
C HIS A 47 2.66 -17.35 1.27
N TRP A 48 1.50 -17.46 0.62
CA TRP A 48 0.25 -17.69 1.34
C TRP A 48 0.07 -19.19 1.65
N HIS A 49 -0.56 -19.50 2.78
CA HIS A 49 -0.89 -20.87 3.20
C HIS A 49 -2.38 -21.16 3.02
N PHE A 50 -3.21 -20.18 3.36
CA PHE A 50 -4.66 -20.21 3.19
C PHE A 50 -5.09 -19.17 2.16
N LEU A 51 -6.21 -19.42 1.49
CA LEU A 51 -6.66 -18.59 0.38
C LEU A 51 -7.00 -17.16 0.82
N ASN A 52 -7.50 -16.95 2.04
CA ASN A 52 -7.72 -15.61 2.60
C ASN A 52 -6.43 -14.81 2.84
N GLN A 53 -5.26 -15.44 2.81
CA GLN A 53 -3.95 -14.77 2.86
C GLN A 53 -3.41 -14.41 1.48
N ARG A 54 -4.04 -14.90 0.39
CA ARG A 54 -3.62 -14.65 -0.98
C ARG A 54 -3.91 -13.20 -1.34
N ARG A 55 -2.89 -12.54 -1.88
CA ARG A 55 -2.91 -11.18 -2.40
C ARG A 55 -2.82 -11.19 -3.93
N ARG A 56 -3.61 -10.36 -4.60
CA ARG A 56 -3.42 -10.07 -6.02
C ARG A 56 -2.31 -9.06 -6.24
N ARG A 57 -1.48 -9.27 -7.27
CA ARG A 57 -0.43 -8.32 -7.65
C ARG A 57 -1.06 -7.01 -8.13
N PRO A 58 -0.69 -5.85 -7.57
CA PRO A 58 -1.11 -4.54 -8.07
C PRO A 58 -0.35 -4.24 -9.37
N VAL A 59 -1.09 -3.78 -10.37
CA VAL A 59 -0.58 -3.47 -11.69
C VAL A 59 -1.16 -2.13 -12.12
N ARG A 60 -0.28 -1.19 -12.50
CA ARG A 60 -0.68 -0.01 -13.26
C ARG A 60 -0.71 -0.41 -14.74
N LYS A 61 -1.89 -0.35 -15.34
CA LYS A 61 -2.14 -0.68 -16.75
C LYS A 61 -1.53 0.38 -17.66
N ARG A 62 -1.49 0.09 -18.96
CA ARG A 62 -0.99 1.02 -20.00
C ARG A 62 -1.80 2.32 -20.09
N ASP A 63 -3.09 2.26 -19.77
CA ASP A 63 -3.98 3.43 -19.70
C ASP A 63 -3.76 4.28 -18.43
N GLY A 64 -2.85 3.88 -17.54
CA GLY A 64 -2.53 4.58 -16.31
C GLY A 64 -3.43 4.27 -15.12
N THR A 65 -4.46 3.42 -15.27
CA THR A 65 -5.34 2.96 -14.18
C THR A 65 -4.75 1.74 -13.46
N PHE A 66 -5.19 1.49 -12.22
CA PHE A 66 -4.88 0.25 -11.52
C PHE A 66 -5.81 -0.91 -11.91
N ASN A 67 -5.33 -2.14 -11.78
CA ASN A 67 -6.17 -3.35 -11.91
C ASN A 67 -7.20 -3.49 -10.79
N TYR A 68 -6.90 -3.00 -9.59
CA TYR A 68 -7.88 -2.82 -8.52
C TYR A 68 -7.62 -1.51 -7.77
N SER A 69 -8.66 -0.95 -7.17
CA SER A 69 -8.56 0.29 -6.39
C SER A 69 -7.66 0.10 -5.16
N PRO A 70 -6.78 1.07 -4.83
CA PRO A 70 -6.06 1.07 -3.56
C PRO A 70 -6.94 1.38 -2.33
N ASP A 71 -8.15 1.91 -2.55
CA ASP A 71 -8.95 2.55 -1.51
C ASP A 71 -10.33 1.96 -1.32
N VAL A 72 -10.99 1.57 -2.41
CA VAL A 72 -12.38 1.11 -2.37
C VAL A 72 -12.41 -0.40 -2.17
N TYR A 73 -12.83 -0.82 -0.97
CA TYR A 73 -12.98 -2.22 -0.62
C TYR A 73 -14.15 -2.89 -1.34
N CYS A 74 -13.94 -4.14 -1.76
CA CYS A 74 -14.95 -5.01 -2.32
C CYS A 74 -15.90 -5.47 -1.21
N THR A 75 -17.20 -5.30 -1.44
CA THR A 75 -18.25 -5.79 -0.51
C THR A 75 -18.62 -7.25 -0.72
N LYS A 76 -18.17 -7.86 -1.83
CA LYS A 76 -18.46 -9.26 -2.18
C LYS A 76 -17.35 -10.24 -1.77
N TYR A 77 -16.20 -9.73 -1.32
CA TYR A 77 -15.09 -10.58 -0.91
C TYR A 77 -15.39 -11.21 0.44
N ASP A 78 -15.32 -12.53 0.51
CA ASP A 78 -15.46 -13.28 1.76
C ASP A 78 -14.08 -13.41 2.42
N GLU A 79 -13.91 -12.69 3.52
CA GLU A 79 -12.66 -12.62 4.30
C GLU A 79 -12.30 -13.96 4.98
N THR A 80 -13.28 -14.84 5.17
CA THR A 80 -13.10 -16.14 5.82
C THR A 80 -12.50 -17.15 4.85
N ASN A 81 -13.09 -17.31 3.67
CA ASN A 81 -12.61 -18.28 2.68
C ASN A 81 -11.60 -17.69 1.69
N GLY A 82 -11.52 -16.37 1.55
CA GLY A 82 -10.63 -15.67 0.64
C GLY A 82 -11.09 -15.61 -0.82
N ALA A 83 -12.39 -15.75 -1.07
CA ALA A 83 -12.98 -15.80 -2.41
C ALA A 83 -13.77 -14.52 -2.76
N CYS A 84 -13.72 -14.17 -4.03
CA CYS A 84 -14.57 -13.14 -4.64
C CYS A 84 -15.23 -13.73 -5.89
N PRO A 85 -16.54 -13.52 -6.12
CA PRO A 85 -17.18 -13.96 -7.36
C PRO A 85 -16.57 -13.31 -8.61
N ASP A 86 -16.03 -12.10 -8.47
CA ASP A 86 -15.37 -11.36 -9.55
C ASP A 86 -13.89 -11.77 -9.71
N GLY A 87 -13.38 -12.69 -8.86
CA GLY A 87 -12.05 -13.28 -8.95
C GLY A 87 -10.90 -12.27 -8.99
N ASP A 88 -9.91 -12.53 -9.83
CA ASP A 88 -8.75 -11.65 -9.99
C ASP A 88 -9.07 -10.34 -10.73
N GLU A 89 -10.13 -10.34 -11.53
CA GLU A 89 -10.59 -9.18 -12.31
C GLU A 89 -11.42 -8.18 -11.49
N CYS A 90 -11.69 -8.47 -10.21
CA CYS A 90 -12.42 -7.56 -9.33
C CYS A 90 -11.71 -6.18 -9.27
N PRO A 91 -12.37 -5.07 -9.63
CA PRO A 91 -11.73 -3.75 -9.66
C PRO A 91 -11.58 -3.13 -8.25
N TYR A 92 -12.04 -3.81 -7.21
CA TYR A 92 -12.06 -3.34 -5.84
C TYR A 92 -11.02 -4.09 -4.99
N LEU A 93 -10.62 -3.45 -3.89
CA LEU A 93 -9.65 -3.98 -2.94
C LEU A 93 -10.24 -5.13 -2.11
N HIS A 94 -9.55 -6.26 -2.01
CA HIS A 94 -9.96 -7.35 -1.12
C HIS A 94 -9.32 -7.20 0.26
N ARG A 95 -10.11 -7.34 1.33
CA ARG A 95 -9.62 -7.35 2.72
C ARG A 95 -9.03 -8.70 3.09
N THR A 96 -7.93 -9.04 2.43
CA THR A 96 -7.12 -10.24 2.70
C THR A 96 -6.59 -10.23 4.15
N ALA A 97 -6.13 -11.37 4.65
CA ALA A 97 -5.58 -11.50 5.99
C ALA A 97 -4.42 -10.52 6.22
N GLY A 98 -4.59 -9.63 7.19
CA GLY A 98 -3.67 -8.53 7.47
C GLY A 98 -3.74 -7.39 6.45
N ASP A 99 -4.75 -7.28 5.60
CA ASP A 99 -4.92 -6.20 4.62
C ASP A 99 -3.72 -6.07 3.66
N THR A 100 -3.25 -7.20 3.14
CA THR A 100 -2.01 -7.24 2.34
C THR A 100 -2.17 -6.61 0.96
N GLU A 101 -3.34 -6.66 0.33
CA GLU A 101 -3.57 -5.97 -0.95
C GLU A 101 -3.33 -4.46 -0.82
N ARG A 102 -3.83 -3.81 0.24
CA ARG A 102 -3.65 -2.38 0.46
C ARG A 102 -2.22 -2.04 0.83
N ARG A 103 -1.69 -2.71 1.87
CA ARG A 103 -0.36 -2.40 2.42
C ARG A 103 0.77 -2.58 1.41
N TYR A 104 0.61 -3.53 0.51
CA TYR A 104 1.58 -3.81 -0.55
C TYR A 104 1.13 -3.27 -1.91
N HIS A 105 0.18 -2.32 -1.96
CA HIS A 105 -0.22 -1.69 -3.20
C HIS A 105 0.88 -0.76 -3.73
N LEU A 106 0.93 -0.55 -5.05
CA LEU A 106 1.82 0.45 -5.68
C LEU A 106 1.61 1.86 -5.11
N ARG A 107 0.43 2.13 -4.55
CA ARG A 107 0.08 3.44 -3.96
C ARG A 107 0.67 3.68 -2.57
N TYR A 108 0.97 2.62 -1.81
CA TYR A 108 1.25 2.71 -0.36
C TYR A 108 2.49 1.99 0.13
N TYR A 109 2.94 0.94 -0.57
CA TYR A 109 4.07 0.17 -0.11
C TYR A 109 5.33 1.04 -0.04
N LYS A 110 5.92 1.14 1.16
CA LYS A 110 7.12 1.91 1.46
C LYS A 110 7.04 3.41 1.14
N THR A 111 5.83 3.96 1.08
CA THR A 111 5.64 5.40 0.80
C THR A 111 5.62 6.26 2.06
N GLY A 112 5.47 5.64 3.23
CA GLY A 112 5.48 6.31 4.54
C GLY A 112 6.47 5.64 5.49
N THR A 113 7.07 6.43 6.37
CA THR A 113 8.02 5.96 7.38
C THR A 113 7.29 5.17 8.49
N CYS A 114 7.88 4.08 8.94
CA CYS A 114 7.35 3.32 10.06
C CYS A 114 7.58 4.09 11.37
N VAL A 115 6.56 4.10 12.24
CA VAL A 115 6.68 4.68 13.59
C VAL A 115 7.47 3.79 14.54
N TYR A 116 7.63 2.51 14.21
CA TYR A 116 8.35 1.55 15.03
C TYR A 116 9.80 1.46 14.59
N GLU A 117 10.69 1.25 15.55
CA GLU A 117 12.11 1.04 15.29
C GLU A 117 12.39 -0.34 14.68
N THR A 118 13.64 -0.54 14.27
CA THR A 118 14.15 -1.83 13.81
C THR A 118 14.94 -2.52 14.91
N ASP A 119 14.90 -3.85 14.93
CA ASP A 119 15.79 -4.67 15.75
C ASP A 119 17.24 -4.64 15.23
N SER A 120 18.14 -5.32 15.93
CA SER A 120 19.56 -5.43 15.55
C SER A 120 19.80 -6.14 14.21
N LYS A 121 18.77 -6.81 13.65
CA LYS A 121 18.80 -7.47 12.34
C LYS A 121 18.19 -6.58 11.24
N GLY A 122 17.75 -5.36 11.56
CA GLY A 122 17.12 -4.43 10.63
C GLY A 122 15.63 -4.71 10.36
N ASN A 123 14.97 -5.55 11.15
CA ASN A 123 13.54 -5.85 10.99
C ASN A 123 12.68 -4.98 11.90
N CYS A 124 11.48 -4.62 11.46
CA CYS A 124 10.52 -3.88 12.30
C CYS A 124 10.23 -4.65 13.60
N VAL A 125 10.35 -4.01 14.76
CA VAL A 125 10.07 -4.66 16.06
C VAL A 125 8.61 -5.13 16.18
N LYS A 126 7.68 -4.44 15.50
CA LYS A 126 6.25 -4.76 15.55
C LYS A 126 5.81 -5.72 14.44
N ASN A 127 6.28 -5.50 13.21
CA ASN A 127 5.79 -6.18 12.01
C ASN A 127 6.80 -7.16 11.38
N GLY A 128 7.98 -7.29 11.99
CA GLY A 128 9.05 -8.15 11.53
C GLY A 128 9.61 -7.75 10.16
N PRO A 129 10.16 -8.72 9.40
CA PRO A 129 10.83 -8.46 8.11
C PRO A 129 9.86 -7.99 7.01
N HIS A 130 8.56 -8.22 7.17
CA HIS A 130 7.52 -7.90 6.20
C HIS A 130 6.77 -6.61 6.59
N CYS A 131 7.47 -5.63 7.15
CA CYS A 131 6.88 -4.32 7.37
C CYS A 131 6.67 -3.60 6.04
N ALA A 132 5.45 -3.12 5.81
CA ALA A 132 5.08 -2.38 4.61
C ALA A 132 5.49 -0.90 4.64
N PHE A 133 5.86 -0.38 5.81
CA PHE A 133 6.36 0.98 6.00
C PHE A 133 7.88 1.03 5.91
N ALA A 134 8.42 2.19 5.55
CA ALA A 134 9.84 2.38 5.33
C ALA A 134 10.60 2.57 6.66
N HIS A 135 11.74 1.90 6.82
CA HIS A 135 12.65 2.11 7.96
C HIS A 135 13.87 2.92 7.54
N GLY A 136 13.64 4.23 7.35
CA GLY A 136 14.66 5.20 6.93
C GLY A 136 14.49 5.69 5.49
N ALA A 137 15.12 6.82 5.16
CA ALA A 137 14.99 7.45 3.84
C ALA A 137 15.45 6.56 2.68
N HIS A 138 16.42 5.68 2.94
CA HIS A 138 16.90 4.71 1.97
C HIS A 138 15.88 3.59 1.67
N ASP A 139 14.86 3.40 2.50
CA ASP A 139 13.77 2.42 2.28
C ASP A 139 12.49 3.10 1.77
N LEU A 140 12.43 4.44 1.74
CA LEU A 140 11.31 5.16 1.16
C LEU A 140 11.26 5.00 -0.36
N ARG A 141 10.02 5.03 -0.86
CA ARG A 141 9.63 4.91 -2.26
C ARG A 141 8.55 5.94 -2.57
N PRO A 142 8.58 6.62 -3.73
CA PRO A 142 7.50 7.51 -4.13
C PRO A 142 6.20 6.71 -4.42
N PRO A 143 5.02 7.20 -4.01
CA PRO A 143 3.75 6.59 -4.35
C PRO A 143 3.51 6.64 -5.87
N ILE A 144 2.91 5.57 -6.42
CA ILE A 144 2.37 5.59 -7.77
C ILE A 144 0.88 5.91 -7.68
N TYR A 145 0.44 6.86 -8.49
CA TYR A 145 -0.93 7.34 -8.55
C TYR A 145 -1.68 6.75 -9.74
N ASP A 146 -2.99 6.56 -9.56
CA ASP A 146 -3.90 6.28 -10.66
C ASP A 146 -4.07 7.54 -11.52
N VAL A 147 -4.20 7.38 -12.85
CA VAL A 147 -4.40 8.52 -13.76
C VAL A 147 -5.59 9.40 -13.36
N ARG A 148 -6.65 8.82 -12.79
CA ARG A 148 -7.84 9.55 -12.33
C ARG A 148 -7.54 10.43 -11.10
N GLU A 149 -6.67 9.97 -10.20
CA GLU A 149 -6.24 10.73 -9.03
C GLU A 149 -5.36 11.92 -9.46
N LEU A 150 -4.46 11.71 -10.43
CA LEU A 150 -3.63 12.78 -10.99
C LEU A 150 -4.46 13.89 -11.64
N GLN A 151 -5.44 13.54 -12.47
CA GLN A 151 -6.33 14.51 -13.10
C GLN A 151 -7.14 15.33 -12.08
N ALA A 152 -7.58 14.69 -10.99
CA ALA A 152 -8.29 15.38 -9.92
C ALA A 152 -7.38 16.40 -9.20
N ILE A 153 -6.13 16.04 -8.93
CA ILE A 153 -5.12 16.93 -8.32
C ILE A 153 -4.85 18.14 -9.23
N ASP A 154 -4.63 17.91 -10.53
CA ASP A 154 -4.37 18.98 -11.50
C ASP A 154 -5.54 19.96 -11.61
N THR A 155 -6.77 19.46 -11.57
CA THR A 155 -7.99 20.30 -11.61
C THR A 155 -8.09 21.21 -10.37
N ILE A 156 -7.77 20.68 -9.19
CA ILE A 156 -7.76 21.47 -7.94
C ILE A 156 -6.69 22.57 -8.01
N ASN A 157 -5.48 22.23 -8.47
CA ASN A 157 -4.39 23.21 -8.61
C ASN A 157 -4.73 24.34 -9.60
N ILE A 158 -5.40 24.03 -10.71
CA ILE A 158 -5.85 25.05 -11.67
C ILE A 158 -6.95 25.96 -11.08
N SER A 159 -7.77 25.44 -10.18
CA SER A 159 -8.86 26.22 -9.55
C SER A 159 -8.38 27.18 -8.45
N CYS A 160 -7.27 26.88 -7.76
CA CYS A 160 -6.70 27.80 -6.76
C CYS A 160 -5.87 28.94 -7.40
N ASP A 161 -5.28 28.72 -8.57
CA ASP A 161 -4.52 29.76 -9.30
C ASP A 161 -5.43 30.83 -9.95
N LYS A 162 -6.74 30.55 -10.15
CA LYS A 162 -7.71 31.53 -10.65
C LYS A 162 -8.37 32.40 -9.57
N SER A 163 -8.07 32.14 -8.29
CA SER A 163 -8.60 32.89 -7.15
C SER A 163 -7.50 33.69 -6.44
N SER A 164 -6.61 34.35 -7.18
CA SER A 164 -5.74 35.38 -6.64
C SER A 164 -6.42 36.75 -6.74
N ASN A 165 -7.41 37.01 -5.88
CA ASN A 165 -7.67 38.38 -5.42
C ASN A 165 -8.15 38.38 -3.95
N ALA A 166 -7.36 39.05 -3.12
CA ALA A 166 -7.63 39.52 -1.75
C ALA A 166 -7.58 38.52 -0.56
N SER A 167 -6.51 38.70 0.22
CA SER A 167 -6.47 38.72 1.70
C SER A 167 -6.37 37.41 2.48
N SER A 168 -5.12 37.11 2.85
CA SER A 168 -4.69 36.66 4.19
C SER A 168 -5.69 35.90 5.06
N ILE A 169 -5.57 34.56 5.06
CA ILE A 169 -5.77 33.72 6.26
C ILE A 169 -4.70 32.62 6.21
N SER A 170 -3.87 32.61 7.24
CA SER A 170 -2.95 31.54 7.59
C SER A 170 -3.75 30.31 7.96
N GLY A 171 -3.55 29.20 7.24
CA GLY A 171 -4.25 27.96 7.53
C GLY A 171 -3.97 26.89 6.47
N THR A 172 -2.76 26.36 6.45
CA THR A 172 -2.45 25.11 5.76
C THR A 172 -3.29 23.98 6.36
N PRO A 173 -4.17 23.26 5.61
CA PRO A 173 -4.63 21.98 6.09
C PRO A 173 -3.51 20.98 5.83
N SER A 174 -2.74 20.71 6.88
CA SER A 174 -1.72 19.67 6.85
C SER A 174 -2.40 18.33 6.56
N SER A 175 -1.99 17.67 5.49
CA SER A 175 -2.39 16.29 5.15
C SER A 175 -2.04 15.28 6.26
N LEU A 176 -1.30 15.68 7.31
CA LEU A 176 -0.94 14.82 8.44
C LEU A 176 -2.09 14.55 9.42
N GLU A 177 -3.22 15.28 9.35
CA GLU A 177 -4.32 15.04 10.30
C GLU A 177 -5.21 13.86 9.90
N LYS A 178 -5.27 13.48 8.62
CA LYS A 178 -5.99 12.29 8.17
C LYS A 178 -5.25 10.98 8.49
N ASP A 179 -3.93 11.03 8.62
CA ASP A 179 -3.12 9.88 9.00
C ASP A 179 -3.17 9.58 10.51
N LYS A 180 -3.61 10.53 11.34
CA LYS A 180 -3.80 10.28 12.79
C LYS A 180 -5.14 9.61 13.12
N ILE A 181 -6.17 9.77 12.28
CA ILE A 181 -7.51 9.23 12.56
C ILE A 181 -7.61 7.74 12.18
N LEU A 182 -6.71 7.22 11.36
CA LEU A 182 -6.64 5.78 11.04
C LEU A 182 -5.81 4.97 12.04
N ALA A 183 -5.11 5.63 12.98
CA ALA A 183 -4.32 4.97 14.02
C ALA A 183 -5.16 4.57 15.26
N GLU A 184 -6.37 5.12 15.38
CA GLU A 184 -7.23 4.94 16.55
C GLU A 184 -8.54 4.25 16.14
N ASP A 185 -8.47 3.05 15.56
CA ASP A 185 -9.63 2.13 15.54
C ASP A 185 -9.56 1.25 16.80
N PRO A 186 -10.44 1.45 17.81
CA PRO A 186 -10.42 0.71 19.07
C PRO A 186 -10.65 -0.80 18.90
N ARG A 187 -11.03 -1.27 17.70
CA ARG A 187 -11.23 -2.71 17.42
C ARG A 187 -9.93 -3.50 17.31
N TRP A 188 -8.78 -2.85 17.30
CA TRP A 188 -7.47 -3.53 17.26
C TRP A 188 -6.85 -3.82 18.63
N ASN A 189 -7.53 -3.46 19.73
CA ASN A 189 -7.21 -3.98 21.05
C ASN A 189 -7.97 -5.29 21.30
N GLY A 190 -7.41 -6.39 20.80
CA GLY A 190 -7.85 -7.72 21.17
C GLY A 190 -7.75 -7.91 22.69
N LYS A 191 -8.90 -7.98 23.36
CA LYS A 191 -9.01 -8.63 24.66
C LYS A 191 -8.94 -10.14 24.42
N CYS A 192 -8.00 -10.76 25.12
CA CYS A 192 -7.90 -12.15 25.58
C CYS A 192 -8.34 -13.26 24.63
#